data_AF-A0AA40VUE8-F1
#
_entry.id   AF-A0AA40VUE8-F1
#
_cell.length_a   1.000
_cell.length_b   1.000
_cell.length_c   1.000
_cell.angle_alpha   90.00
_cell.angle_beta   90.00
_cell.angle_gamma   90.00
#
_symmetry.space_group_name_H-M   'P 1'
#
loop_
_entity.id
_entity.type
_entity.pdbx_description
1 polymer ?
#
loop_
_entity_poly.entity_id
_entity_poly.type
_entity_poly.pdbx_seq_one_letter_code
_entity_poly.pdbx_strand_id
1 'polypeptide(L)'
;MVRQKAELDIYLGKFLNNRYLIKDLIGKGGMGRVYLAEDAAKGGMPIAVKILSLSLANQQMSQRFAREIFIGAQLGRKSKHIVRVLSYGVTEEKVPFYIMEYLQGKNLKQILKIKPLTISKFLTICNQICLGLQCAHQGISLKGEIYPIVHRDIKPENIFISEDNKHRESIKILDFGIAKFLTERSGMTLTDSFIGSLPYCSPEHMEGRKLLDVRSDIYSLGVLMFEMLTGKHPFQTKSNSFGTWYQAHRFQTPPTVEEISPQVKIPQELQKLLMSCLAKEVSDRPQNISQILDILEKVQIQIKNDIVTTSNSIQLASPVQLVPVTSLSEKECLQKNWPKNKPIAPIGFPYLLPTSQGTIPTFWAMLPKQEIAKFLDKTYGTEFITKMNLYPMLLWVTVLYDAQLSLTRWLSYFLDLKDNKGEKIARSLSEIGYYHLLFFPLENPNRCSHVMTLNLTAIQRQQLTDWLDMSQESNNFILPKQAKSILKAEYEKLKLDIIRKLVVHQTSEKVSLKDWMNKLLGIFFKLLSHH
;
A
#
# COMPACT_ATOMS: atom_id res chain seq x y z
N MET A 1 9.59 -29.28 29.90
CA MET A 1 9.40 -28.03 29.14
C MET A 1 8.50 -28.34 27.95
N VAL A 2 7.21 -28.03 28.07
CA VAL A 2 6.17 -28.40 27.09
C VAL A 2 6.36 -27.55 25.84
N ARG A 3 6.59 -28.21 24.69
CA ARG A 3 6.55 -27.56 23.37
C ARG A 3 5.14 -26.99 23.17
N GLN A 4 5.01 -25.67 23.09
CA GLN A 4 3.78 -25.02 22.63
C GLN A 4 3.46 -25.55 21.23
N LYS A 5 2.37 -26.33 21.14
CA LYS A 5 1.72 -26.73 19.90
C LYS A 5 1.32 -25.44 19.18
N ALA A 6 1.76 -25.23 17.94
CA ALA A 6 1.24 -24.14 17.13
C ALA A 6 -0.29 -24.32 17.04
N GLU A 7 -1.05 -23.40 17.63
CA GLU A 7 -2.52 -23.38 17.52
C GLU A 7 -2.87 -23.26 16.04
N LEU A 8 -3.43 -24.33 15.46
CA LEU A 8 -4.08 -24.27 14.16
C LEU A 8 -5.24 -23.27 14.26
N ASP A 9 -5.21 -22.23 13.43
CA ASP A 9 -6.32 -21.28 13.35
C ASP A 9 -7.58 -22.01 12.88
N ILE A 10 -8.63 -21.97 13.71
CA ILE A 10 -9.83 -22.80 13.54
C ILE A 10 -10.67 -22.42 12.31
N TYR A 11 -10.41 -21.25 11.70
CA TYR A 11 -11.19 -20.75 10.56
C TYR A 11 -10.50 -20.98 9.21
N LEU A 12 -9.17 -21.12 9.17
CA LEU A 12 -8.42 -21.27 7.92
C LEU A 12 -8.88 -22.50 7.12
N GLY A 13 -9.12 -22.31 5.82
CA GLY A 13 -9.58 -23.34 4.90
C GLY A 13 -11.05 -23.75 5.08
N LYS A 14 -11.80 -23.12 6.00
CA LYS A 14 -13.22 -23.41 6.24
C LYS A 14 -14.13 -22.36 5.62
N PHE A 15 -15.37 -22.76 5.39
CA PHE A 15 -16.44 -21.84 5.02
C PHE A 15 -17.05 -21.22 6.27
N LEU A 16 -17.22 -19.90 6.23
CA LEU A 16 -18.04 -19.17 7.18
C LEU A 16 -19.44 -18.97 6.57
N ASN A 17 -20.47 -19.42 7.30
CA ASN A 17 -21.88 -19.43 6.89
C ASN A 17 -22.10 -19.99 5.47
N ASN A 18 -21.40 -21.07 5.13
CA ASN A 18 -21.44 -21.74 3.81
C ASN A 18 -21.24 -20.81 2.60
N ARG A 19 -20.55 -19.68 2.79
CA ARG A 19 -20.41 -18.65 1.74
C ARG A 19 -19.00 -18.10 1.63
N TYR A 20 -18.35 -17.81 2.75
CA TYR A 20 -17.06 -17.13 2.74
C TYR A 20 -15.95 -18.13 3.02
N LEU A 21 -15.19 -18.51 2.00
CA LEU A 21 -14.07 -19.43 2.17
C LEU A 21 -12.89 -18.66 2.74
N ILE A 22 -12.50 -18.96 3.98
CA ILE A 22 -11.38 -18.29 4.65
C ILE A 22 -10.05 -18.83 4.07
N LYS A 23 -9.24 -17.93 3.52
CA LYS A 23 -7.99 -18.28 2.81
C LYS A 23 -6.76 -18.04 3.67
N ASP A 24 -6.67 -16.89 4.32
CA ASP A 24 -5.48 -16.48 5.05
C ASP A 24 -5.81 -15.53 6.20
N LEU A 25 -4.95 -15.49 7.22
CA LEU A 25 -5.04 -14.55 8.34
C LEU A 25 -4.22 -13.30 8.01
N ILE A 26 -4.88 -12.18 7.72
CA ILE A 26 -4.22 -10.93 7.30
C ILE A 26 -4.07 -9.90 8.44
N GLY A 27 -4.65 -10.16 9.61
CA GLY A 27 -4.45 -9.31 10.79
C GLY A 27 -4.94 -9.94 12.09
N LYS A 28 -4.24 -9.66 13.19
CA LYS A 28 -4.61 -10.10 14.54
C LYS A 28 -4.42 -8.95 15.52
N GLY A 29 -5.40 -8.70 16.39
CA GLY A 29 -5.33 -7.67 17.41
C GLY A 29 -6.29 -7.93 18.57
N GLY A 30 -6.30 -7.02 19.57
CA GLY A 30 -7.12 -7.20 20.78
C GLY A 30 -8.63 -7.30 20.52
N MET A 31 -9.11 -6.71 19.42
CA MET A 31 -10.53 -6.69 19.07
C MET A 31 -10.98 -7.86 18.17
N GLY A 32 -10.05 -8.65 17.63
CA GLY A 32 -10.40 -9.74 16.72
C GLY A 32 -9.29 -10.15 15.78
N ARG A 33 -9.68 -11.00 14.82
CA ARG A 33 -8.86 -11.47 13.70
C ARG A 33 -9.49 -11.01 12.39
N VAL A 34 -8.64 -10.63 11.43
CA VAL A 34 -9.05 -10.25 10.07
C VAL A 34 -8.47 -11.27 9.12
N TYR A 35 -9.32 -11.83 8.27
CA TYR A 35 -8.96 -12.85 7.29
C TYR A 35 -9.19 -12.36 5.87
N LEU A 36 -8.33 -12.79 4.94
CA LEU A 36 -8.66 -12.80 3.52
C LEU A 36 -9.58 -14.00 3.26
N ALA A 37 -10.68 -13.75 2.55
CA ALA A 37 -11.61 -14.79 2.15
C ALA A 37 -12.10 -14.59 0.72
N GLU A 38 -12.71 -15.63 0.16
CA GLU A 38 -13.38 -15.60 -1.14
C GLU A 38 -14.90 -15.68 -0.93
N ASP A 39 -15.67 -14.75 -1.50
CA ASP A 39 -17.14 -14.81 -1.51
C ASP A 39 -17.62 -15.77 -2.62
N ALA A 40 -17.95 -17.01 -2.25
CA ALA A 40 -18.37 -18.05 -3.20
C ALA A 40 -19.64 -17.65 -3.97
N ALA A 41 -20.54 -16.88 -3.36
CA ALA A 41 -21.75 -16.39 -4.03
C ALA A 41 -21.47 -15.31 -5.08
N LYS A 42 -20.25 -14.77 -5.13
CA LYS A 42 -19.79 -13.76 -6.10
C LYS A 42 -18.63 -14.24 -6.96
N GLY A 43 -18.58 -15.55 -7.23
CA GLY A 43 -17.55 -16.13 -8.09
C GLY A 43 -16.14 -16.06 -7.50
N GLY A 44 -16.02 -16.14 -6.18
CA GLY A 44 -14.72 -16.13 -5.49
C GLY A 44 -14.09 -14.74 -5.34
N MET A 45 -14.90 -13.67 -5.41
CA MET A 45 -14.41 -12.30 -5.21
C MET A 45 -13.67 -12.17 -3.86
N PRO A 46 -12.45 -11.60 -3.82
CA PRO A 46 -11.72 -11.42 -2.59
C PRO A 46 -12.40 -10.41 -1.67
N ILE A 47 -12.51 -10.76 -0.40
CA ILE A 47 -13.12 -9.98 0.67
C ILE A 47 -12.26 -10.08 1.94
N ALA A 48 -12.41 -9.09 2.83
CA ALA A 48 -11.85 -9.19 4.18
C ALA A 48 -12.95 -9.51 5.19
N VAL A 49 -12.69 -10.48 6.07
CA VAL A 49 -13.61 -10.96 7.11
C VAL A 49 -13.01 -10.64 8.47
N LYS A 50 -13.63 -9.75 9.23
CA LYS A 50 -13.23 -9.51 10.61
C LYS A 50 -14.12 -10.29 11.56
N ILE A 51 -13.52 -11.22 12.30
CA ILE A 51 -14.15 -12.01 13.35
C ILE A 51 -13.73 -11.39 14.69
N LEU A 52 -14.69 -11.00 15.52
CA LEU A 52 -14.40 -10.34 16.79
C LEU A 52 -13.96 -11.35 17.88
N SER A 53 -13.14 -10.88 18.83
CA SER A 53 -12.68 -11.72 19.95
C SER A 53 -13.75 -11.93 21.05
N LEU A 54 -14.84 -11.17 21.02
CA LEU A 54 -15.91 -11.20 22.02
C LEU A 54 -17.13 -11.94 21.46
N SER A 55 -17.61 -12.95 22.18
CA SER A 55 -18.90 -13.57 21.87
C SER A 55 -20.04 -12.63 22.26
N LEU A 56 -21.13 -12.63 21.49
CA LEU A 56 -22.32 -11.85 21.83
C LEU A 56 -23.03 -12.51 23.01
N ALA A 57 -22.69 -12.10 24.22
CA ALA A 57 -23.27 -12.65 25.45
C ALA A 57 -24.71 -12.17 25.71
N ASN A 58 -25.16 -11.04 25.13
CA ASN A 58 -26.52 -10.52 25.29
C ASN A 58 -27.08 -9.81 24.02
N GLN A 59 -28.40 -9.63 23.95
CA GLN A 59 -29.11 -8.98 22.82
C GLN A 59 -28.72 -7.51 22.60
N GLN A 60 -28.38 -6.76 23.65
CA GLN A 60 -27.99 -5.35 23.54
C GLN A 60 -26.65 -5.19 22.81
N MET A 61 -25.70 -6.11 23.04
CA MET A 61 -24.41 -6.17 22.37
C MET A 61 -24.59 -6.43 20.86
N SER A 62 -25.55 -7.30 20.51
CA SER A 62 -25.87 -7.61 19.11
C SER A 62 -26.49 -6.42 18.38
N GLN A 63 -27.43 -5.71 19.02
CA GLN A 63 -28.05 -4.50 18.44
C GLN A 63 -27.04 -3.39 18.20
N ARG A 64 -26.09 -3.20 19.12
CA ARG A 64 -24.99 -2.23 18.97
C ARG A 64 -24.06 -2.60 17.81
N PHE A 65 -23.64 -3.87 17.75
CA PHE A 65 -22.81 -4.37 16.65
C PHE A 65 -23.47 -4.16 15.28
N ALA A 66 -24.77 -4.45 15.18
CA ALA A 66 -25.54 -4.22 13.95
C ALA A 66 -25.60 -2.73 13.57
N ARG A 67 -25.77 -1.83 14.56
CA ARG A 67 -25.78 -0.37 14.34
C ARG A 67 -24.44 0.14 13.81
N GLU A 68 -23.33 -0.32 14.37
CA GLU A 68 -21.98 0.09 13.94
C GLU A 68 -21.66 -0.36 12.52
N ILE A 69 -22.08 -1.58 12.16
CA ILE A 69 -21.93 -2.09 10.80
C ILE A 69 -22.78 -1.30 9.81
N PHE A 70 -24.01 -0.97 10.20
CA PHE A 70 -24.85 -0.09 9.41
C PHE A 70 -24.17 1.26 9.17
N ILE A 71 -23.60 1.88 10.21
CA ILE A 71 -22.83 3.13 10.10
C ILE A 71 -21.67 2.96 9.11
N GLY A 72 -20.82 1.94 9.31
CA GLY A 72 -19.67 1.67 8.43
C GLY A 72 -20.08 1.44 6.97
N ALA A 73 -21.19 0.73 6.73
CA ALA A 73 -21.72 0.50 5.39
C ALA A 73 -22.24 1.79 4.74
N GLN A 74 -22.92 2.66 5.50
CA GLN A 74 -23.41 3.94 5.00
C GLN A 74 -22.27 4.90 4.69
N LEU A 75 -21.29 5.00 5.59
CA LEU A 75 -20.13 5.87 5.41
C LEU A 75 -19.25 5.43 4.24
N GLY A 76 -18.95 4.13 4.12
CA GLY A 76 -18.17 3.59 3.00
C GLY A 76 -18.88 3.65 1.65
N ARG A 77 -20.22 3.82 1.62
CA ARG A 77 -20.96 4.16 0.39
C ARG A 77 -20.82 5.63 0.02
N LYS A 78 -20.79 6.53 1.01
CA LYS A 78 -20.70 7.99 0.80
C LYS A 78 -19.29 8.45 0.44
N SER A 79 -18.25 7.81 0.97
CA SER A 79 -16.87 8.24 0.76
C SER A 79 -15.97 7.09 0.33
N LYS A 80 -15.22 7.31 -0.75
CA LYS A 80 -14.14 6.41 -1.20
C LYS A 80 -12.99 6.32 -0.19
N HIS A 81 -12.89 7.27 0.75
CA HIS A 81 -11.85 7.33 1.77
C HIS A 81 -12.20 6.59 3.06
N ILE A 82 -13.31 5.85 3.08
CA ILE A 82 -13.73 5.02 4.20
C ILE A 82 -13.87 3.59 3.68
N VAL A 83 -13.42 2.61 4.47
CA VAL A 83 -13.60 1.19 4.10
C VAL A 83 -15.07 0.83 4.04
N ARG A 84 -15.46 0.16 2.96
CA ARG A 84 -16.84 -0.27 2.76
C ARG A 84 -17.12 -1.59 3.46
N VAL A 85 -17.98 -1.54 4.47
CA VAL A 85 -18.61 -2.73 5.04
C VAL A 85 -19.69 -3.24 4.09
N LEU A 86 -19.64 -4.52 3.76
CA LEU A 86 -20.47 -5.17 2.75
C LEU A 86 -21.60 -5.99 3.35
N SER A 87 -21.32 -6.71 4.42
CA SER A 87 -22.25 -7.64 5.07
C SER A 87 -21.79 -7.94 6.49
N TYR A 88 -22.64 -8.64 7.26
CA TYR A 88 -22.30 -9.14 8.57
C TYR A 88 -23.01 -10.44 8.87
N GLY A 89 -22.55 -11.11 9.92
CA GLY A 89 -23.14 -12.33 10.38
C GLY A 89 -22.66 -12.71 11.77
N VAL A 90 -23.09 -13.89 12.17
CA VAL A 90 -22.69 -14.53 13.41
C VAL A 90 -22.29 -15.96 13.05
N THR A 91 -21.19 -16.45 13.62
CA THR A 91 -20.74 -17.85 13.46
C THR A 91 -21.68 -18.80 14.21
N GLU A 92 -21.51 -20.11 14.00
CA GLU A 92 -22.25 -21.14 14.75
C GLU A 92 -21.99 -21.04 16.27
N GLU A 93 -20.78 -20.64 16.66
CA GLU A 93 -20.37 -20.40 18.05
C GLU A 93 -20.83 -19.04 18.60
N LYS A 94 -21.77 -18.36 17.93
CA LYS A 94 -22.31 -17.05 18.32
C LYS A 94 -21.26 -15.92 18.34
N VAL A 95 -20.21 -16.04 17.54
CA VAL A 95 -19.18 -15.01 17.40
C VAL A 95 -19.56 -14.06 16.26
N PRO A 96 -19.65 -12.74 16.50
CA PRO A 96 -19.97 -11.78 15.47
C PRO A 96 -18.82 -11.59 14.49
N PHE A 97 -19.16 -11.46 13.21
CA PHE A 97 -18.21 -11.11 12.16
C PHE A 97 -18.81 -10.13 11.16
N TYR A 98 -17.95 -9.41 10.46
CA TYR A 98 -18.37 -8.58 9.33
C TYR A 98 -17.43 -8.68 8.15
N ILE A 99 -18.02 -8.42 6.98
CA ILE A 99 -17.38 -8.51 5.67
C ILE A 99 -17.13 -7.09 5.18
N MET A 100 -15.93 -6.82 4.72
CA MET A 100 -15.55 -5.55 4.11
C MET A 100 -14.82 -5.78 2.78
N GLU A 101 -14.70 -4.71 1.99
CA GLU A 101 -13.87 -4.75 0.79
C GLU A 101 -12.45 -5.19 1.14
N TYR A 102 -11.88 -6.07 0.33
CA TYR A 102 -10.47 -6.43 0.46
C TYR A 102 -9.62 -5.29 -0.12
N LEU A 103 -8.68 -4.80 0.68
CA LEU A 103 -7.75 -3.73 0.28
C LEU A 103 -6.35 -4.32 0.10
N GLN A 104 -5.75 -4.05 -1.06
CA GLN A 104 -4.34 -4.37 -1.31
C GLN A 104 -3.50 -3.15 -0.98
N GLY A 105 -2.46 -3.32 -0.14
CA GLY A 105 -1.60 -2.24 0.29
C GLY A 105 -1.07 -2.40 1.71
N LYS A 106 -0.76 -1.28 2.37
CA LYS A 106 -0.18 -1.26 3.72
C LYS A 106 -0.88 -0.23 4.58
N ASN A 107 -0.92 -0.46 5.89
CA ASN A 107 -1.33 0.59 6.82
C ASN A 107 -0.19 1.59 7.06
N LEU A 108 -0.55 2.79 7.52
CA LEU A 108 0.37 3.88 7.72
C LEU A 108 1.43 3.56 8.79
N LYS A 109 1.10 2.73 9.80
CA LYS A 109 2.10 2.26 10.79
C LYS A 109 3.26 1.53 10.13
N GLN A 110 2.97 0.63 9.19
CA GLN A 110 4.00 -0.13 8.48
C GLN A 110 4.90 0.78 7.65
N ILE A 111 4.34 1.88 7.11
CA ILE A 111 5.09 2.85 6.31
C ILE A 111 5.97 3.75 7.19
N LEU A 112 5.40 4.28 8.29
CA LEU A 112 6.13 5.16 9.22
C LEU A 112 7.24 4.44 9.97
N LYS A 113 7.16 3.10 10.12
CA LYS A 113 8.26 2.28 10.65
C LYS A 113 9.53 2.35 9.80
N ILE A 114 9.40 2.59 8.50
CA ILE A 114 10.53 2.65 7.57
C ILE A 114 11.11 4.06 7.55
N LYS A 115 10.26 5.07 7.32
CA LYS A 115 10.66 6.48 7.26
C LYS A 115 9.46 7.42 7.44
N PRO A 116 9.69 8.65 7.92
CA PRO A 116 8.68 9.71 7.85
C PRO A 116 8.30 10.04 6.40
N LEU A 117 7.16 10.70 6.23
CA LEU A 117 6.66 11.10 4.92
C LEU A 117 7.33 12.39 4.44
N THR A 118 7.50 12.51 3.12
CA THR A 118 7.80 13.81 2.50
C THR A 118 6.59 14.72 2.60
N ILE A 119 6.79 16.04 2.59
CA ILE A 119 5.69 17.02 2.74
C ILE A 119 4.62 16.82 1.66
N SER A 120 5.01 16.58 0.40
CA SER A 120 4.08 16.31 -0.69
C SER A 120 3.21 15.07 -0.43
N LYS A 121 3.84 13.99 0.06
CA LYS A 121 3.13 12.74 0.40
C LYS A 121 2.22 12.95 1.61
N PHE A 122 2.72 13.62 2.64
CA PHE A 122 1.96 14.01 3.82
C PHE A 122 0.70 14.79 3.43
N LEU A 123 0.82 15.85 2.62
CA LEU A 123 -0.33 16.67 2.21
C LEU A 123 -1.38 15.82 1.46
N THR A 124 -0.93 14.98 0.54
CA THR A 124 -1.80 14.09 -0.24
C THR A 124 -2.56 13.10 0.66
N ILE A 125 -1.85 12.47 1.60
CA ILE A 125 -2.44 11.49 2.53
C ILE A 125 -3.37 12.19 3.52
N CYS A 126 -2.91 13.27 4.15
CA CYS A 126 -3.65 14.03 5.14
C CYS A 126 -4.95 14.61 4.56
N ASN A 127 -4.91 15.15 3.34
CA ASN A 127 -6.11 15.63 2.65
C ASN A 127 -7.15 14.51 2.50
N GLN A 128 -6.75 13.32 2.05
CA GLN A 128 -7.68 12.19 1.89
C GLN A 128 -8.22 11.66 3.24
N ILE A 129 -7.41 11.66 4.31
CA ILE A 129 -7.89 11.36 5.67
C ILE A 129 -8.96 12.39 6.08
N CYS A 130 -8.68 13.67 5.88
CA CYS A 130 -9.61 14.75 6.18
C CYS A 130 -10.92 14.57 5.40
N LEU A 131 -10.89 14.28 4.10
CA LEU A 131 -12.11 14.00 3.32
C LEU A 131 -12.92 12.81 3.86
N GLY A 132 -12.25 11.77 4.34
CA GLY A 132 -12.90 10.65 5.03
C GLY A 132 -13.55 11.07 6.35
N LEU A 133 -12.82 11.78 7.20
CA LEU A 133 -13.34 12.29 8.48
C LEU A 133 -14.48 13.28 8.30
N GLN A 134 -14.37 14.20 7.34
CA GLN A 134 -15.41 15.18 7.02
C GLN A 134 -16.72 14.49 6.65
N CYS A 135 -16.68 13.45 5.82
CA CYS A 135 -17.85 12.64 5.47
C CYS A 135 -18.51 12.03 6.71
N ALA A 136 -17.72 11.48 7.64
CA ALA A 136 -18.24 10.90 8.88
C ALA A 136 -18.82 11.95 9.82
N HIS A 137 -18.15 13.09 9.96
CA HIS A 137 -18.54 14.20 10.83
C HIS A 137 -19.79 14.91 10.32
N GLN A 138 -20.01 14.98 9.00
CA GLN A 138 -21.27 15.41 8.40
C GLN A 138 -22.43 14.46 8.71
N GLY A 139 -22.13 13.21 9.08
CA GLY A 139 -23.08 12.30 9.67
C GLY A 139 -23.90 11.45 8.71
N ILE A 140 -24.75 10.63 9.31
CA ILE A 140 -25.71 9.78 8.59
C ILE A 140 -27.14 10.20 8.93
N SER A 141 -28.04 10.12 7.95
CA SER A 141 -29.46 10.37 8.18
C SER A 141 -30.10 9.12 8.79
N LEU A 142 -30.75 9.30 9.93
CA LEU A 142 -31.52 8.27 10.64
C LEU A 142 -32.85 8.89 11.06
N LYS A 143 -33.95 8.36 10.54
CA LYS A 143 -35.31 8.85 10.85
C LYS A 143 -35.50 10.36 10.59
N GLY A 144 -34.88 10.89 9.53
CA GLY A 144 -34.96 12.30 9.15
C GLY A 144 -33.92 13.20 9.83
N GLU A 145 -33.26 12.74 10.88
CA GLU A 145 -32.25 13.50 11.63
C GLU A 145 -30.82 13.12 11.19
N ILE A 146 -29.90 14.10 11.19
CA ILE A 146 -28.49 13.89 10.83
C ILE A 146 -27.66 13.71 12.11
N TYR A 147 -26.97 12.57 12.21
CA TYR A 147 -26.11 12.25 13.35
C TYR A 147 -24.64 12.23 12.94
N PRO A 148 -23.81 13.17 13.43
CA PRO A 148 -22.36 13.14 13.28
C PRO A 148 -21.76 11.86 13.83
N ILE A 149 -20.82 11.26 13.11
CA ILE A 149 -20.12 10.05 13.53
C ILE A 149 -18.67 10.40 13.88
N VAL A 150 -18.29 10.21 15.15
CA VAL A 150 -16.92 10.37 15.65
C VAL A 150 -16.20 9.02 15.59
N HIS A 151 -14.99 8.97 15.05
CA HIS A 151 -14.22 7.75 14.83
C HIS A 151 -13.63 7.18 16.13
N ARG A 152 -13.06 8.02 17.00
CA ARG A 152 -12.52 7.69 18.34
C ARG A 152 -11.29 6.78 18.39
N ASP A 153 -10.73 6.42 17.24
CA ASP A 153 -9.52 5.58 17.14
C ASP A 153 -8.63 5.94 15.95
N ILE A 154 -8.46 7.23 15.67
CA ILE A 154 -7.56 7.67 14.60
C ILE A 154 -6.11 7.42 15.03
N LYS A 155 -5.41 6.57 14.28
CA LYS A 155 -4.02 6.15 14.50
C LYS A 155 -3.45 5.51 13.22
N PRO A 156 -2.12 5.36 13.10
CA PRO A 156 -1.49 4.83 11.89
C PRO A 156 -1.99 3.43 11.47
N GLU A 157 -2.39 2.56 12.40
CA GLU A 157 -2.94 1.23 12.07
C GLU A 157 -4.27 1.29 11.33
N ASN A 158 -5.07 2.33 11.56
CA ASN A 158 -6.41 2.47 10.99
C ASN A 158 -6.44 3.32 9.71
N ILE A 159 -5.28 3.77 9.23
CA ILE A 159 -5.15 4.47 7.95
C ILE A 159 -4.49 3.51 6.96
N PHE A 160 -5.25 3.04 5.98
CA PHE A 160 -4.77 2.11 4.98
C PHE A 160 -4.50 2.82 3.66
N ILE A 161 -3.31 2.63 3.10
CA ILE A 161 -2.94 3.10 1.77
C ILE A 161 -3.19 1.93 0.83
N SER A 162 -4.34 2.00 0.15
CA SER A 162 -4.74 1.04 -0.87
C SER A 162 -4.16 1.44 -2.22
N GLU A 163 -3.75 0.45 -3.01
CA GLU A 163 -3.26 0.66 -4.36
C GLU A 163 -4.26 0.03 -5.33
N ASP A 164 -4.76 0.83 -6.29
CA ASP A 164 -5.59 0.27 -7.37
C ASP A 164 -4.74 -0.46 -8.42
N ASN A 165 -5.40 -1.17 -9.33
CA ASN A 165 -4.72 -1.90 -10.41
C ASN A 165 -3.93 -0.98 -11.38
N LYS A 166 -4.02 0.35 -11.23
CA LYS A 166 -3.31 1.37 -12.00
C LYS A 166 -2.23 2.07 -11.16
N HIS A 167 -1.84 1.48 -10.03
CA HIS A 167 -0.84 2.01 -9.09
C HIS A 167 -1.21 3.38 -8.51
N ARG A 168 -2.51 3.73 -8.48
CA ARG A 168 -2.98 4.94 -7.82
C ARG A 168 -3.25 4.62 -6.37
N GLU A 169 -2.54 5.32 -5.50
CA GLU A 169 -2.80 5.23 -4.07
C GLU A 169 -4.07 5.97 -3.68
N SER A 170 -4.92 5.29 -2.91
CA SER A 170 -6.09 5.87 -2.26
C SER A 170 -6.05 5.53 -0.78
N ILE A 171 -6.33 6.51 0.06
CA ILE A 171 -6.46 6.31 1.50
C ILE A 171 -7.83 5.76 1.83
N LYS A 172 -7.85 4.79 2.75
CA LYS A 172 -9.04 4.17 3.34
C LYS A 172 -8.90 4.22 4.86
N ILE A 173 -9.81 4.93 5.51
CA ILE A 173 -9.97 4.89 6.96
C ILE A 173 -10.67 3.59 7.33
N LEU A 174 -10.04 2.81 8.18
CA LEU A 174 -10.53 1.53 8.69
C LEU A 174 -11.20 1.72 10.05
N ASP A 175 -12.14 0.83 10.38
CA ASP A 175 -12.60 0.61 11.76
C ASP A 175 -13.12 1.86 12.47
N PHE A 176 -14.21 2.45 11.95
CA PHE A 176 -15.03 3.44 12.66
C PHE A 176 -15.66 2.84 13.93
N GLY A 177 -14.88 2.72 15.00
CA GLY A 177 -15.37 2.46 16.36
C GLY A 177 -16.14 1.15 16.60
N ILE A 178 -16.23 0.24 15.61
CA ILE A 178 -17.16 -0.91 15.58
C ILE A 178 -17.13 -1.78 16.86
N ALA A 179 -15.99 -1.86 17.55
CA ALA A 179 -15.82 -2.67 18.76
C ALA A 179 -15.80 -1.86 20.08
N LYS A 180 -15.62 -0.53 20.05
CA LYS A 180 -15.40 0.29 21.27
C LYS A 180 -16.69 0.63 22.02
N PHE A 181 -17.81 0.74 21.30
CA PHE A 181 -19.13 0.99 21.89
C PHE A 181 -19.73 -0.20 22.65
N LEU A 182 -19.26 -1.43 22.38
CA LEU A 182 -19.74 -2.63 23.08
C LEU A 182 -19.36 -2.64 24.55
N THR A 183 -18.37 -1.84 24.92
CA THR A 183 -17.70 -1.91 26.22
C THR A 183 -17.82 -0.64 27.06
N GLU A 184 -17.88 0.55 26.44
CA GLU A 184 -17.99 1.85 27.15
C GLU A 184 -19.23 2.00 28.05
N ARG A 185 -20.26 1.15 27.90
CA ARG A 185 -21.50 1.22 28.72
C ARG A 185 -21.85 -0.06 29.47
N SER A 186 -20.91 -1.01 29.57
CA SER A 186 -21.11 -2.25 30.34
C SER A 186 -20.86 -2.08 31.84
N GLY A 187 -20.61 -0.85 32.32
CA GLY A 187 -20.29 -0.60 33.73
C GLY A 187 -18.93 -1.17 34.17
N MET A 188 -18.11 -1.68 33.24
CA MET A 188 -16.73 -2.05 33.53
C MET A 188 -15.94 -0.79 33.87
N THR A 189 -15.54 -0.73 35.12
CA THR A 189 -14.84 0.36 35.79
C THR A 189 -13.61 0.83 35.02
N LEU A 190 -13.45 2.16 34.99
CA LEU A 190 -12.42 2.97 34.34
C LEU A 190 -10.96 2.65 34.73
N THR A 191 -10.71 1.63 35.56
CA THR A 191 -9.40 1.34 36.13
C THR A 191 -8.64 0.20 35.45
N ASP A 192 -9.29 -0.80 34.85
CA ASP A 192 -8.59 -2.00 34.33
C ASP A 192 -8.73 -2.29 32.82
N SER A 193 -9.55 -1.53 32.09
CA SER A 193 -9.64 -1.69 30.64
C SER A 193 -10.09 -0.41 29.93
N PHE A 194 -9.21 0.58 29.81
CA PHE A 194 -9.43 1.70 28.91
C PHE A 194 -9.52 1.20 27.46
N ILE A 195 -10.53 1.64 26.71
CA ILE A 195 -10.83 1.13 25.36
C ILE A 195 -10.50 2.18 24.32
N GLY A 196 -9.22 2.20 24.00
CA GLY A 196 -8.67 2.98 22.91
C GLY A 196 -7.15 2.93 22.90
N SER A 197 -6.57 3.45 21.82
CA SER A 197 -5.13 3.62 21.77
C SER A 197 -4.75 4.86 22.58
N LEU A 198 -4.37 4.65 23.85
CA LEU A 198 -3.91 5.70 24.78
C LEU A 198 -3.01 6.75 24.12
N PRO A 199 -2.02 6.39 23.26
CA PRO A 199 -1.12 7.38 22.65
C PRO A 199 -1.82 8.39 21.73
N TYR A 200 -2.99 8.08 21.17
CA TYR A 200 -3.68 8.97 20.22
C TYR A 200 -4.95 9.58 20.81
N CYS A 201 -5.26 9.26 22.06
CA CYS A 201 -6.52 9.63 22.67
C CYS A 201 -6.51 11.11 23.09
N SER A 202 -7.64 11.82 22.87
CA SER A 202 -7.76 13.20 23.31
C SER A 202 -7.92 13.31 24.83
N PRO A 203 -7.47 14.41 25.47
CA PRO A 203 -7.53 14.56 26.92
C PRO A 203 -8.95 14.37 27.48
N GLU A 204 -9.96 14.96 26.83
CA GLU A 204 -11.36 14.86 27.26
C GLU A 204 -11.96 13.45 27.11
N HIS A 205 -11.41 12.63 26.21
CA HIS A 205 -11.79 11.23 26.07
C HIS A 205 -11.16 10.40 27.19
N MET A 206 -9.89 10.66 27.53
CA MET A 206 -9.26 10.03 28.70
C MET A 206 -9.98 10.40 30.01
N GLU A 207 -10.48 11.63 30.12
CA GLU A 207 -11.30 12.09 31.27
C GLU A 207 -12.68 11.42 31.36
N GLY A 208 -13.08 10.63 30.35
CA GLY A 208 -14.38 9.96 30.33
C GLY A 208 -15.56 10.92 30.16
N ARG A 209 -15.36 12.07 29.51
CA ARG A 209 -16.47 13.01 29.25
C ARG A 209 -17.59 12.30 28.48
N LYS A 210 -18.83 12.44 28.97
CA LYS A 210 -20.00 11.70 28.47
C LYS A 210 -20.31 11.94 26.99
N LEU A 211 -19.92 13.10 26.46
CA LEU A 211 -20.16 13.49 25.08
C LEU A 211 -18.83 13.93 24.45
N LEU A 212 -18.31 13.09 23.56
CA LEU A 212 -17.21 13.42 22.67
C LEU A 212 -17.79 13.89 21.34
N ASP A 213 -17.32 15.04 20.88
CA ASP A 213 -17.63 15.54 19.55
C ASP A 213 -16.48 15.30 18.57
N VAL A 214 -16.68 15.77 17.34
CA VAL A 214 -15.75 15.60 16.21
C VAL A 214 -14.35 16.15 16.47
N ARG A 215 -14.18 17.07 17.43
CA ARG A 215 -12.90 17.69 17.78
C ARG A 215 -11.99 16.75 18.58
N SER A 216 -12.51 15.63 19.08
CA SER A 216 -11.71 14.52 19.61
C SER A 216 -10.92 13.84 18.49
N ASP A 217 -11.54 13.57 17.34
CA ASP A 217 -10.84 13.03 16.16
C ASP A 217 -9.81 14.02 15.60
N ILE A 218 -10.09 15.33 15.68
CA ILE A 218 -9.15 16.38 15.25
C ILE A 218 -7.87 16.35 16.09
N TYR A 219 -7.98 16.10 17.39
CA TYR A 219 -6.81 15.94 18.25
C TYR A 219 -6.00 14.70 17.86
N SER A 220 -6.67 13.55 17.69
CA SER A 220 -6.00 12.32 17.25
C SER A 220 -5.37 12.48 15.86
N LEU A 221 -6.00 13.22 14.96
CA LEU A 221 -5.43 13.61 13.67
C LEU A 221 -4.19 14.50 13.85
N GLY A 222 -4.19 15.44 14.80
CA GLY A 222 -3.02 16.24 15.17
C GLY A 222 -1.82 15.40 15.56
N VAL A 223 -2.04 14.39 16.41
CA VAL A 223 -1.00 13.42 16.81
C VAL A 223 -0.48 12.66 15.59
N LEU A 224 -1.40 12.15 14.76
CA LEU A 224 -1.05 11.42 13.54
C LEU A 224 -0.29 12.29 12.53
N MET A 225 -0.67 13.56 12.34
CA MET A 225 0.01 14.49 11.44
C MET A 225 1.45 14.74 11.89
N PHE A 226 1.66 14.90 13.20
CA PHE A 226 3.00 15.06 13.76
C PHE A 226 3.88 13.84 13.49
N GLU A 227 3.35 12.65 13.72
CA GLU A 227 4.08 11.41 13.48
C GLU A 227 4.34 11.17 11.98
N MET A 228 3.40 11.53 11.10
CA MET A 228 3.62 11.45 9.66
C MET A 228 4.80 12.31 9.19
N LEU A 229 4.98 13.50 9.78
CA LEU A 229 6.05 14.44 9.40
C LEU A 229 7.40 14.10 10.05
N THR A 230 7.38 13.63 11.31
CA THR A 230 8.61 13.46 12.12
C THR A 230 9.04 12.00 12.28
N GLY A 231 8.13 11.05 12.04
CA GLY A 231 8.31 9.64 12.36
C GLY A 231 8.30 9.34 13.87
N LYS A 232 7.97 10.32 14.71
CA LYS A 232 7.96 10.21 16.17
C LYS A 232 6.65 10.71 16.74
N HIS A 233 6.28 10.17 17.91
CA HIS A 233 5.13 10.63 18.66
C HIS A 233 5.40 12.02 19.27
N PRO A 234 4.43 12.95 19.30
CA PRO A 234 4.63 14.30 19.86
C PRO A 234 4.90 14.30 21.36
N PHE A 235 4.42 13.29 22.08
CA PHE A 235 4.61 13.17 23.52
C PHE A 235 5.48 11.98 23.87
N GLN A 236 6.41 12.17 24.82
CA GLN A 236 7.23 11.11 25.39
C GLN A 236 6.70 10.73 26.76
N THR A 237 6.55 9.43 27.00
CA THR A 237 6.07 8.89 28.27
C THR A 237 7.10 7.95 28.87
N LYS A 238 7.16 7.93 30.21
CA LYS A 238 8.05 7.04 30.97
C LYS A 238 7.52 5.60 31.04
N SER A 239 6.23 5.41 30.77
CA SER A 239 5.57 4.11 30.73
C SER A 239 4.32 4.16 29.85
N ASN A 240 3.79 2.99 29.49
CA ASN A 240 2.55 2.85 28.73
C ASN A 240 1.28 2.83 29.60
N SER A 241 1.36 3.28 30.86
CA SER A 241 0.20 3.34 31.75
C SER A 241 -0.82 4.41 31.32
N PHE A 242 -2.08 4.24 31.72
CA PHE A 242 -3.11 5.26 31.53
C PHE A 242 -2.70 6.62 32.12
N GLY A 243 -2.21 6.64 33.36
CA GLY A 243 -1.84 7.87 34.07
C GLY A 243 -0.72 8.65 33.40
N THR A 244 0.32 7.96 32.89
CA THR A 244 1.42 8.61 32.17
C THR A 244 0.99 9.18 30.83
N TRP A 245 0.14 8.47 30.08
CA TRP A 245 -0.42 9.00 28.84
C TRP A 245 -1.37 10.17 29.11
N TYR A 246 -2.21 10.10 30.14
CA TYR A 246 -3.09 11.20 30.54
C TYR A 246 -2.29 12.45 30.89
N GLN A 247 -1.25 12.30 31.71
CA GLN A 247 -0.39 13.42 32.10
C GLN A 247 0.27 14.06 30.88
N ALA A 248 0.75 13.25 29.93
CA ALA A 248 1.33 13.74 28.70
C ALA A 248 0.31 14.49 27.83
N HIS A 249 -0.83 13.87 27.55
CA HIS A 249 -1.87 14.46 26.71
C HIS A 249 -2.46 15.72 27.31
N ARG A 250 -2.65 15.79 28.63
CA ARG A 250 -3.28 16.93 29.32
C ARG A 250 -2.32 18.09 29.57
N PHE A 251 -1.07 17.82 29.95
CA PHE A 251 -0.17 18.85 30.51
C PHE A 251 1.12 19.09 29.73
N GLN A 252 1.62 18.14 28.92
CA GLN A 252 2.83 18.40 28.14
C GLN A 252 2.52 19.27 26.93
N THR A 253 3.33 20.32 26.72
CA THR A 253 3.32 21.09 25.48
C THR A 253 3.93 20.24 24.36
N PRO A 254 3.24 20.05 23.21
CA PRO A 254 3.82 19.34 22.08
C PRO A 254 5.01 20.14 21.51
N PRO A 255 6.11 19.48 21.12
CA PRO A 255 7.22 20.13 20.45
C PRO A 255 6.84 20.52 19.02
N THR A 256 7.58 21.45 18.43
CA THR A 256 7.51 21.78 17.01
C THR A 256 8.11 20.67 16.15
N VAL A 257 7.76 20.65 14.85
CA VAL A 257 8.35 19.69 13.92
C VAL A 257 9.85 19.92 13.78
N GLU A 258 10.29 21.18 13.80
CA GLU A 258 11.70 21.56 13.71
C GLU A 258 12.52 21.10 14.92
N GLU A 259 11.97 21.18 16.14
CA GLU A 259 12.64 20.69 17.35
C GLU A 259 12.91 19.17 17.30
N ILE A 260 11.99 18.39 16.71
CA ILE A 260 12.11 16.93 16.65
C ILE A 260 12.82 16.44 15.37
N SER A 261 12.70 17.18 14.28
CA SER A 261 13.27 16.85 12.97
C SER A 261 13.75 18.13 12.27
N PRO A 262 14.92 18.66 12.66
CA PRO A 262 15.46 19.92 12.13
C PRO A 262 15.62 19.94 10.59
N GLN A 263 15.78 18.75 10.00
CA GLN A 263 15.87 18.54 8.55
C GLN A 263 14.53 18.70 7.81
N VAL A 264 13.39 18.67 8.53
CA VAL A 264 12.05 18.80 7.96
C VAL A 264 11.58 20.24 8.12
N LYS A 265 11.65 21.02 7.05
CA LYS A 265 11.16 22.40 7.00
C LYS A 265 9.71 22.44 6.54
N ILE A 266 8.79 22.86 7.41
CA ILE A 266 7.37 23.02 7.04
C ILE A 266 6.95 24.50 7.04
N PRO A 267 5.98 24.89 6.19
CA PRO A 267 5.42 26.24 6.25
C PRO A 267 4.83 26.57 7.62
N GLN A 268 4.94 27.83 8.03
CA GLN A 268 4.48 28.29 9.34
C GLN A 268 2.99 28.04 9.55
N GLU A 269 2.16 28.17 8.51
CA GLU A 269 0.72 27.88 8.58
C GLU A 269 0.46 26.40 8.93
N LEU A 270 1.24 25.47 8.37
CA LEU A 270 1.11 24.05 8.69
C LEU A 270 1.54 23.76 10.14
N GLN A 271 2.60 24.40 10.62
CA GLN A 271 3.02 24.29 12.02
C GLN A 271 1.96 24.82 12.99
N LYS A 272 1.32 25.94 12.67
CA LYS A 272 0.22 26.51 13.47
C LYS A 272 -1.01 25.59 13.48
N LEU A 273 -1.39 25.04 12.33
CA LEU A 273 -2.49 24.07 12.23
C LEU A 273 -2.24 22.83 13.07
N LEU A 274 -1.02 22.30 13.02
CA LEU A 274 -0.64 21.12 13.79
C LEU A 274 -0.75 21.39 15.30
N MET A 275 -0.28 22.55 15.75
CA MET A 275 -0.38 22.97 17.15
C MET A 275 -1.81 23.21 17.60
N SER A 276 -2.65 23.82 16.76
CA SER A 276 -4.07 24.02 17.11
C SER A 276 -4.83 22.71 17.20
N CYS A 277 -4.54 21.72 16.34
CA CYS A 277 -5.12 20.38 16.47
C CYS A 277 -4.74 19.72 17.81
N LEU A 278 -3.50 19.92 18.28
CA LEU A 278 -2.98 19.39 19.54
C LEU A 278 -3.32 20.25 20.77
N ALA A 279 -4.14 21.28 20.62
CA ALA A 279 -4.57 22.13 21.73
C ALA A 279 -5.30 21.31 22.80
N LYS A 280 -5.01 21.63 24.06
CA LYS A 280 -5.54 20.88 25.21
C LYS A 280 -7.03 21.12 25.38
N GLU A 281 -7.42 22.39 25.30
CA GLU A 281 -8.81 22.80 25.34
C GLU A 281 -9.48 22.57 23.99
N VAL A 282 -10.70 22.04 24.03
CA VAL A 282 -11.45 21.63 22.83
C VAL A 282 -11.85 22.85 21.99
N SER A 283 -12.09 24.01 22.63
CA SER A 283 -12.42 25.28 21.97
C SER A 283 -11.29 25.81 21.09
N ASP A 284 -10.04 25.46 21.38
CA ASP A 284 -8.87 26.05 20.74
C ASP A 284 -8.41 25.26 19.52
N ARG A 285 -9.11 24.14 19.25
CA ARG A 285 -8.90 23.30 18.06
C ARG A 285 -9.67 23.87 16.86
N PRO A 286 -9.31 23.48 15.63
CA PRO A 286 -10.21 23.63 14.50
C PRO A 286 -11.59 23.04 14.84
N GLN A 287 -12.66 23.77 14.54
CA GLN A 287 -14.01 23.39 14.95
C GLN A 287 -14.62 22.32 14.05
N ASN A 288 -14.07 22.13 12.85
CA ASN A 288 -14.46 21.10 11.90
C ASN A 288 -13.31 20.81 10.93
N ILE A 289 -13.44 19.72 10.17
CA ILE A 289 -12.43 19.30 9.19
C ILE A 289 -12.28 20.29 8.03
N SER A 290 -13.33 21.04 7.67
CA SER A 290 -13.25 22.00 6.56
C SER A 290 -12.19 23.07 6.82
N GLN A 291 -12.09 23.57 8.06
CA GLN A 291 -11.03 24.52 8.46
C GLN A 291 -9.62 23.95 8.26
N ILE A 292 -9.45 22.63 8.47
CA ILE A 292 -8.18 21.93 8.26
C ILE A 292 -7.89 21.82 6.76
N LEU A 293 -8.88 21.41 5.96
CA LEU A 293 -8.76 21.29 4.51
C LEU A 293 -8.38 22.62 3.84
N ASP A 294 -9.01 23.73 4.25
CA ASP A 294 -8.72 25.07 3.74
C ASP A 294 -7.25 25.46 3.95
N ILE A 295 -6.69 25.13 5.13
CA ILE A 295 -5.28 25.40 5.43
C ILE A 295 -4.36 24.47 4.64
N LEU A 296 -4.70 23.18 4.53
CA LEU A 296 -3.92 22.23 3.73
C LEU A 296 -3.85 22.66 2.25
N GLU A 297 -4.93 23.18 1.69
CA GLU A 297 -4.98 23.71 0.34
C GLU A 297 -4.08 24.95 0.17
N LYS A 298 -4.18 25.92 1.09
CA LYS A 298 -3.29 27.11 1.10
C LYS A 298 -1.83 26.72 1.16
N VAL A 299 -1.46 25.80 2.05
CA VAL A 299 -0.09 25.27 2.19
C VAL A 299 0.35 24.57 0.90
N GLN A 300 -0.53 23.79 0.26
CA GLN A 300 -0.22 23.13 -0.99
C GLN A 300 0.02 24.13 -2.14
N ILE A 301 -0.76 25.21 -2.21
CA ILE A 301 -0.57 26.30 -3.17
C ILE A 301 0.74 27.04 -2.90
N GLN A 302 1.01 27.38 -1.63
CA GLN A 302 2.26 28.03 -1.23
C GLN A 302 3.48 27.23 -1.67
N ILE A 303 3.51 25.93 -1.36
CA ILE A 303 4.63 25.05 -1.74
C ILE A 303 4.79 24.98 -3.27
N LYS A 304 3.68 24.91 -4.02
CA LYS A 304 3.75 24.96 -5.50
C LYS A 304 4.31 26.29 -5.99
N ASN A 305 3.90 27.40 -5.40
CA ASN A 305 4.38 28.74 -5.77
C ASN A 305 5.84 28.94 -5.41
N ASP A 306 6.30 28.46 -4.26
CA ASP A 306 7.71 28.55 -3.85
C ASP A 306 8.62 27.75 -4.81
N ILE A 307 8.16 26.59 -5.27
CA ILE A 307 8.81 25.81 -6.34
C ILE A 307 8.86 26.60 -7.65
N VAL A 308 7.78 27.28 -8.04
CA VAL A 308 7.72 28.10 -9.26
C VAL A 308 8.59 29.37 -9.14
N THR A 309 8.66 29.99 -7.97
CA THR A 309 9.40 31.24 -7.74
C THR A 309 10.91 31.01 -7.69
N THR A 310 11.35 29.89 -7.08
CA THR A 310 12.77 29.45 -7.16
C THR A 310 13.18 28.99 -8.56
N SER A 311 12.22 28.65 -9.42
CA SER A 311 12.46 28.33 -10.84
C SER A 311 12.64 29.59 -11.71
N ASN A 312 12.16 30.76 -11.28
CA ASN A 312 12.19 32.00 -12.06
C ASN A 312 13.50 32.81 -11.93
N SER A 313 14.43 32.42 -11.06
CA SER A 313 15.76 33.06 -10.92
C SER A 313 16.86 32.43 -11.78
N ILE A 314 16.53 31.49 -12.68
CA ILE A 314 17.46 30.90 -13.64
C ILE A 314 17.00 31.26 -15.06
N GLN A 315 17.79 32.09 -15.75
CA GLN A 315 17.56 32.50 -17.14
C GLN A 315 17.47 31.29 -18.10
N LEU A 316 16.50 31.39 -19.01
CA LEU A 316 16.17 30.54 -20.17
C LEU A 316 16.96 29.23 -20.34
N ALA A 317 16.31 28.12 -19.98
CA ALA A 317 16.42 26.87 -20.74
C ALA A 317 15.12 26.07 -20.61
N SER A 318 14.36 25.97 -21.72
CA SER A 318 13.39 24.96 -22.15
C SER A 318 12.43 24.28 -21.14
N PRO A 319 11.19 23.92 -21.55
CA PRO A 319 10.17 23.40 -20.63
C PRO A 319 10.66 22.19 -19.83
N VAL A 320 10.55 22.28 -18.49
CA VAL A 320 10.90 21.21 -17.55
C VAL A 320 10.02 20.00 -17.83
N GLN A 321 10.60 18.99 -18.49
CA GLN A 321 10.00 17.66 -18.58
C GLN A 321 10.09 16.98 -17.23
N LEU A 322 8.97 16.46 -16.71
CA LEU A 322 8.96 15.48 -15.63
C LEU A 322 9.76 14.26 -16.11
N VAL A 323 11.00 14.14 -15.65
CA VAL A 323 11.86 13.00 -15.99
C VAL A 323 11.68 11.97 -14.88
N PRO A 324 11.28 10.72 -15.19
CA PRO A 324 11.23 9.63 -14.22
C PRO A 324 12.49 9.56 -13.33
N VAL A 325 12.36 9.14 -12.07
CA VAL A 325 13.51 8.96 -11.14
C VAL A 325 14.59 8.07 -11.77
N THR A 326 14.18 7.15 -12.65
CA THR A 326 15.03 6.23 -13.38
C THR A 326 15.82 6.90 -14.50
N SER A 327 15.44 8.08 -14.97
CA SER A 327 15.97 8.64 -16.21
C SER A 327 17.42 9.11 -16.15
N LEU A 328 17.94 9.41 -14.95
CA LEU A 328 19.39 9.59 -14.76
C LEU A 328 20.12 8.27 -14.99
N SER A 329 19.68 7.21 -14.31
CA SER A 329 20.26 5.88 -14.49
C SER A 329 20.05 5.29 -15.90
N GLU A 330 18.94 5.60 -16.59
CA GLU A 330 18.71 5.22 -18.00
C GLU A 330 19.70 5.93 -18.93
N LYS A 331 19.96 7.23 -18.73
CA LYS A 331 20.98 7.98 -19.48
C LYS A 331 22.37 7.39 -19.28
N GLU A 332 22.72 7.02 -18.04
CA GLU A 332 23.98 6.35 -17.75
C GLU A 332 24.07 4.96 -18.40
N CYS A 333 22.97 4.19 -18.43
CA CYS A 333 22.89 2.91 -19.14
C CYS A 333 23.09 3.07 -20.65
N LEU A 334 22.50 4.09 -21.28
CA LEU A 334 22.65 4.38 -22.71
C LEU A 334 24.09 4.69 -23.12
N GLN A 335 24.94 5.12 -22.18
CA GLN A 335 26.36 5.40 -22.42
C GLN A 335 27.25 4.16 -22.28
N LYS A 336 26.70 2.99 -21.94
CA LYS A 336 27.49 1.76 -21.77
C LYS A 336 27.74 1.06 -23.10
N ASN A 337 28.89 0.39 -23.15
CA ASN A 337 29.36 -0.40 -24.29
C ASN A 337 29.32 -1.89 -23.94
N TRP A 338 29.10 -2.75 -24.93
CA TRP A 338 29.09 -4.19 -24.70
C TRP A 338 30.42 -4.66 -24.09
N PRO A 339 30.40 -5.54 -23.07
CA PRO A 339 31.64 -5.93 -22.39
C PRO A 339 32.55 -6.71 -23.33
N LYS A 340 33.84 -6.35 -23.39
CA LYS A 340 34.82 -7.00 -24.28
C LYS A 340 35.01 -8.50 -24.01
N ASN A 341 34.69 -8.96 -22.79
CA ASN A 341 34.77 -10.36 -22.39
C ASN A 341 33.49 -11.16 -22.69
N LYS A 342 32.52 -10.58 -23.40
CA LYS A 342 31.28 -11.24 -23.81
C LYS A 342 31.26 -11.46 -25.32
N PRO A 343 30.75 -12.61 -25.79
CA PRO A 343 30.65 -12.86 -27.22
C PRO A 343 29.67 -11.88 -27.86
N ILE A 344 29.90 -11.57 -29.14
CA ILE A 344 28.95 -10.85 -29.98
C ILE A 344 27.97 -11.89 -30.54
N ALA A 345 26.88 -12.11 -29.83
CA ALA A 345 25.85 -13.09 -30.17
C ALA A 345 24.51 -12.74 -29.50
N PRO A 346 23.36 -13.28 -29.96
CA PRO A 346 22.06 -13.14 -29.31
C PRO A 346 22.00 -13.69 -27.88
N ILE A 347 22.61 -13.00 -26.92
CA ILE A 347 22.73 -13.43 -25.53
C ILE A 347 22.18 -12.39 -24.58
N GLY A 348 21.70 -12.88 -23.45
CA GLY A 348 21.20 -12.10 -22.32
C GLY A 348 21.99 -12.42 -21.06
N PHE A 349 22.37 -11.42 -20.28
CA PHE A 349 22.92 -11.66 -18.94
C PHE A 349 22.67 -10.49 -17.98
N PRO A 350 22.56 -10.76 -16.68
CA PRO A 350 22.43 -9.73 -15.68
C PRO A 350 23.77 -9.13 -15.28
N TYR A 351 23.75 -7.86 -14.93
CA TYR A 351 24.90 -7.11 -14.46
C TYR A 351 24.46 -6.08 -13.41
N LEU A 352 25.20 -5.99 -12.32
CA LEU A 352 25.02 -4.91 -11.35
C LEU A 352 25.85 -3.72 -11.84
N LEU A 353 25.17 -2.66 -12.28
CA LEU A 353 25.81 -1.50 -12.87
C LEU A 353 25.99 -0.41 -11.80
N PRO A 354 27.24 -0.02 -11.48
CA PRO A 354 27.48 1.17 -10.67
C PRO A 354 27.08 2.42 -11.45
N THR A 355 26.22 3.24 -10.85
CA THR A 355 25.80 4.54 -11.36
C THR A 355 26.06 5.63 -10.33
N SER A 356 25.91 6.90 -10.72
CA SER A 356 26.03 8.03 -9.78
C SER A 356 25.03 7.96 -8.61
N GLN A 357 23.92 7.24 -8.78
CA GLN A 357 22.86 7.06 -7.79
C GLN A 357 23.00 5.76 -6.98
N GLY A 358 24.09 5.02 -7.16
CA GLY A 358 24.33 3.72 -6.56
C GLY A 358 24.31 2.58 -7.57
N THR A 359 24.43 1.35 -7.07
CA THR A 359 24.47 0.16 -7.93
C THR A 359 23.06 -0.31 -8.24
N ILE A 360 22.73 -0.39 -9.53
CA ILE A 360 21.40 -0.82 -10.00
C ILE A 360 21.46 -2.19 -10.69
N PRO A 361 20.40 -3.01 -10.60
CA PRO A 361 20.33 -4.25 -11.35
C PRO A 361 19.99 -3.94 -12.81
N THR A 362 20.72 -4.59 -13.71
CA THR A 362 20.51 -4.44 -15.15
C THR A 362 20.52 -5.81 -15.83
N PHE A 363 19.83 -5.92 -16.95
CA PHE A 363 19.84 -7.09 -17.82
C PHE A 363 20.30 -6.64 -19.21
N TRP A 364 21.37 -7.22 -19.73
CA TRP A 364 21.99 -6.79 -20.98
C TRP A 364 21.63 -7.81 -22.03
N ALA A 365 20.97 -7.36 -23.09
CA ALA A 365 20.54 -8.21 -24.20
C ALA A 365 21.17 -7.72 -25.50
N MET A 366 21.87 -8.62 -26.19
CA MET A 366 22.27 -8.39 -27.56
C MET A 366 21.28 -9.07 -28.50
N LEU A 367 20.72 -8.32 -29.44
CA LEU A 367 19.69 -8.79 -30.38
C LEU A 367 19.87 -8.10 -31.74
N PRO A 368 19.34 -8.64 -32.85
CA PRO A 368 19.31 -7.93 -34.13
C PRO A 368 18.60 -6.58 -34.00
N LYS A 369 19.12 -5.52 -34.64
CA LYS A 369 18.54 -4.16 -34.57
C LYS A 369 17.07 -4.13 -34.98
N GLN A 370 16.72 -4.87 -36.04
CA GLN A 370 15.35 -4.96 -36.53
C GLN A 370 14.40 -5.61 -35.52
N GLU A 371 14.91 -6.46 -34.65
CA GLU A 371 14.13 -7.13 -33.62
C GLU A 371 13.92 -6.22 -32.40
N ILE A 372 14.96 -5.51 -31.97
CA ILE A 372 14.87 -4.55 -30.86
C ILE A 372 13.76 -3.53 -31.13
N ALA A 373 13.71 -2.99 -32.35
CA ALA A 373 12.71 -2.01 -32.76
C ALA A 373 11.25 -2.51 -32.61
N LYS A 374 11.02 -3.82 -32.69
CA LYS A 374 9.67 -4.41 -32.55
C LYS A 374 9.18 -4.43 -31.11
N PHE A 375 10.07 -4.29 -30.11
CA PHE A 375 9.72 -4.42 -28.69
C PHE A 375 9.68 -3.11 -27.90
N LEU A 376 10.03 -1.96 -28.49
CA LEU A 376 10.22 -0.71 -27.75
C LEU A 376 8.94 -0.17 -27.07
N ASP A 377 7.76 -0.45 -27.63
CA ASP A 377 6.45 0.02 -27.13
C ASP A 377 5.47 -1.13 -26.79
N LYS A 378 5.99 -2.33 -26.46
CA LYS A 378 5.17 -3.56 -26.37
C LYS A 378 5.16 -4.18 -24.98
N THR A 379 4.24 -5.12 -24.79
CA THR A 379 4.00 -5.80 -23.52
C THR A 379 5.22 -6.62 -23.11
N TYR A 380 5.59 -6.53 -21.85
CA TYR A 380 6.63 -7.36 -21.26
C TYR A 380 6.09 -8.09 -20.01
N GLY A 381 6.80 -9.14 -19.61
CA GLY A 381 6.57 -9.82 -18.34
C GLY A 381 7.89 -10.24 -17.73
N THR A 382 7.98 -10.16 -16.41
CA THR A 382 9.12 -10.68 -15.64
C THR A 382 8.62 -11.81 -14.76
N GLU A 383 9.32 -12.94 -14.74
CA GLU A 383 9.00 -14.09 -13.92
C GLU A 383 10.28 -14.64 -13.27
N PHE A 384 10.13 -15.19 -12.07
CA PHE A 384 11.21 -15.83 -11.34
C PHE A 384 10.78 -17.25 -10.97
N ILE A 385 11.61 -18.23 -11.34
CA ILE A 385 11.31 -19.65 -11.14
C ILE A 385 12.42 -20.28 -10.30
N THR A 386 12.06 -21.07 -9.30
CA THR A 386 13.04 -21.74 -8.43
C THR A 386 12.54 -23.10 -7.92
N LYS A 387 13.48 -23.93 -7.45
CA LYS A 387 13.28 -25.18 -6.73
C LYS A 387 14.22 -25.21 -5.52
N MET A 388 13.99 -24.29 -4.58
CA MET A 388 14.85 -24.04 -3.41
C MET A 388 15.11 -25.28 -2.55
N ASN A 389 14.18 -26.24 -2.57
CA ASN A 389 14.30 -27.51 -1.85
C ASN A 389 15.35 -28.47 -2.44
N LEU A 390 15.81 -28.27 -3.68
CA LEU A 390 16.82 -29.12 -4.33
C LEU A 390 18.19 -28.46 -4.32
N TYR A 391 18.24 -27.20 -4.78
CA TYR A 391 19.42 -26.34 -4.80
C TYR A 391 18.95 -24.90 -4.96
N PRO A 392 19.54 -23.91 -4.24
CA PRO A 392 19.07 -22.53 -4.26
C PRO A 392 19.51 -21.78 -5.54
N MET A 393 18.87 -22.16 -6.64
CA MET A 393 19.04 -21.53 -7.95
C MET A 393 17.76 -20.84 -8.35
N LEU A 394 17.93 -19.63 -8.89
CA LEU A 394 16.86 -18.77 -9.36
C LEU A 394 16.99 -18.60 -10.88
N LEU A 395 15.96 -18.96 -11.62
CA LEU A 395 15.85 -18.64 -13.03
C LEU A 395 15.08 -17.33 -13.18
N TRP A 396 15.79 -16.28 -13.59
CA TRP A 396 15.20 -15.00 -13.95
C TRP A 396 14.80 -15.03 -15.42
N VAL A 397 13.52 -14.76 -15.71
CA VAL A 397 12.97 -14.70 -17.06
C VAL A 397 12.37 -13.31 -17.31
N THR A 398 12.71 -12.71 -18.43
CA THR A 398 12.05 -11.53 -19.01
C THR A 398 11.50 -11.91 -20.38
N VAL A 399 10.23 -11.65 -20.61
CA VAL A 399 9.53 -11.91 -21.87
C VAL A 399 9.18 -10.59 -22.51
N LEU A 400 9.55 -10.42 -23.77
CA LEU A 400 9.08 -9.33 -24.62
C LEU A 400 8.10 -9.94 -25.61
N TYR A 401 6.89 -9.40 -25.68
CA TYR A 401 5.82 -9.95 -26.50
C TYR A 401 5.14 -8.88 -27.34
N ASP A 402 5.12 -9.09 -28.66
CA ASP A 402 4.32 -8.31 -29.59
C ASP A 402 3.13 -9.14 -30.08
N ALA A 403 1.93 -8.78 -29.61
CA ALA A 403 0.69 -9.43 -30.00
C ALA A 403 0.32 -9.23 -31.48
N GLN A 404 0.73 -8.12 -32.09
CA GLN A 404 0.38 -7.82 -33.49
C GLN A 404 1.18 -8.70 -34.45
N LEU A 405 2.44 -8.97 -34.11
CA LEU A 405 3.35 -9.77 -34.93
C LEU A 405 3.48 -11.22 -34.44
N SER A 406 2.79 -11.59 -33.36
CA SER A 406 2.97 -12.85 -32.63
C SER A 406 4.44 -13.16 -32.32
N LEU A 407 5.23 -12.11 -32.11
CA LEU A 407 6.67 -12.21 -31.89
C LEU A 407 6.95 -12.27 -30.39
N THR A 408 7.71 -13.28 -29.95
CA THR A 408 8.07 -13.46 -28.54
C THR A 408 9.58 -13.58 -28.40
N ARG A 409 10.19 -12.77 -27.55
CA ARG A 409 11.59 -12.92 -27.15
C ARG A 409 11.68 -13.26 -25.68
N TRP A 410 12.34 -14.37 -25.39
CA TRP A 410 12.62 -14.84 -24.05
C TRP A 410 14.08 -14.54 -23.69
N LEU A 411 14.27 -13.73 -22.65
CA LEU A 411 15.57 -13.45 -22.05
C LEU A 411 15.60 -14.17 -20.71
N SER A 412 16.54 -15.09 -20.51
CA SER A 412 16.59 -15.86 -19.27
C SER A 412 18.01 -16.04 -18.77
N TYR A 413 18.18 -16.07 -17.46
CA TYR A 413 19.48 -16.30 -16.83
C TYR A 413 19.34 -17.03 -15.50
N PHE A 414 20.24 -17.97 -15.24
CA PHE A 414 20.30 -18.71 -13.98
C PHE A 414 21.21 -17.98 -13.01
N LEU A 415 20.64 -17.52 -11.89
CA LEU A 415 21.35 -16.97 -10.75
C LEU A 415 21.53 -18.08 -9.71
N ASP A 416 22.79 -18.37 -9.39
CA ASP A 416 23.12 -19.25 -8.27
C ASP A 416 23.16 -18.39 -7.00
N LEU A 417 22.27 -18.65 -6.04
CA LEU A 417 22.21 -17.85 -4.81
C LEU A 417 23.28 -18.24 -3.79
N LYS A 418 24.02 -19.33 -4.01
CA LYS A 418 25.24 -19.61 -3.24
C LYS A 418 26.46 -18.85 -3.78
N ASP A 419 26.40 -18.34 -5.02
CA ASP A 419 27.42 -17.45 -5.56
C ASP A 419 27.15 -16.01 -5.12
N ASN A 420 28.18 -15.34 -4.59
CA ASN A 420 28.12 -13.95 -4.13
C ASN A 420 27.55 -13.02 -5.20
N LYS A 421 27.86 -13.27 -6.48
CA LYS A 421 27.32 -12.46 -7.58
C LYS A 421 25.81 -12.68 -7.75
N GLY A 422 25.35 -13.92 -7.76
CA GLY A 422 23.93 -14.25 -7.92
C GLY A 422 23.09 -13.75 -6.76
N GLU A 423 23.58 -13.91 -5.53
CA GLU A 423 22.96 -13.40 -4.32
C GLU A 423 22.81 -11.87 -4.36
N LYS A 424 23.89 -11.13 -4.66
CA LYS A 424 23.86 -9.67 -4.76
C LYS A 424 22.89 -9.16 -5.81
N ILE A 425 22.78 -9.83 -6.96
CA ILE A 425 21.82 -9.47 -8.00
C ILE A 425 20.39 -9.65 -7.49
N ALA A 426 20.07 -10.81 -6.91
CA ALA A 426 18.73 -11.10 -6.39
C ALA A 426 18.35 -10.12 -5.26
N ARG A 427 19.29 -9.81 -4.36
CA ARG A 427 19.10 -8.84 -3.28
C ARG A 427 18.81 -7.44 -3.84
N SER A 428 19.64 -6.98 -4.77
CA SER A 428 19.46 -5.68 -5.45
C SER A 428 18.10 -5.58 -6.16
N LEU A 429 17.66 -6.64 -6.84
CA LEU A 429 16.31 -6.70 -7.44
C LEU A 429 15.20 -6.57 -6.39
N SER A 430 15.31 -7.26 -5.26
CA SER A 430 14.31 -7.21 -4.17
C SER A 430 14.23 -5.83 -3.50
N GLU A 431 15.36 -5.14 -3.33
CA GLU A 431 15.46 -3.86 -2.62
C GLU A 431 15.07 -2.67 -3.51
N ILE A 432 15.56 -2.65 -4.76
CA ILE A 432 15.34 -1.55 -5.70
C ILE A 432 13.96 -1.67 -6.36
N GLY A 433 13.50 -2.91 -6.63
CA GLY A 433 12.16 -3.16 -7.16
C GLY A 433 11.97 -2.83 -8.64
N TYR A 434 13.03 -2.52 -9.37
CA TYR A 434 13.05 -2.41 -10.83
C TYR A 434 14.44 -2.80 -11.36
N TYR A 435 14.56 -3.04 -12.67
CA TYR A 435 15.83 -3.18 -13.36
C TYR A 435 15.79 -2.57 -14.76
N HIS A 436 16.96 -2.23 -15.29
CA HIS A 436 17.09 -1.74 -16.66
C HIS A 436 17.47 -2.86 -17.61
N LEU A 437 16.68 -3.03 -18.66
CA LEU A 437 17.00 -3.88 -19.81
C LEU A 437 17.73 -3.04 -20.87
N LEU A 438 19.00 -3.31 -21.10
CA LEU A 438 19.84 -2.64 -22.08
C LEU A 438 19.89 -3.45 -23.37
N PHE A 439 19.64 -2.81 -24.51
CA PHE A 439 19.69 -3.43 -25.82
C PHE A 439 20.92 -3.03 -26.63
N PHE A 440 21.71 -4.03 -27.00
CA PHE A 440 22.89 -3.88 -27.86
C PHE A 440 22.61 -4.51 -29.24
N PRO A 441 22.61 -3.74 -30.33
CA PRO A 441 22.43 -4.29 -31.66
C PRO A 441 23.62 -5.17 -32.06
N LEU A 442 23.37 -6.33 -32.66
CA LEU A 442 24.43 -7.18 -33.23
C LEU A 442 25.27 -6.45 -34.28
N GLU A 443 24.62 -5.58 -35.05
CA GLU A 443 25.19 -4.81 -36.15
C GLU A 443 26.06 -3.65 -35.64
N ASN A 444 25.89 -3.23 -34.39
CA ASN A 444 26.72 -2.20 -33.76
C ASN A 444 26.82 -2.44 -32.23
N PRO A 445 27.66 -3.39 -31.81
CA PRO A 445 27.74 -3.82 -30.41
C PRO A 445 28.40 -2.78 -29.50
N ASN A 446 29.05 -1.76 -30.08
CA ASN A 446 29.85 -0.80 -29.35
C ASN A 446 29.04 0.24 -28.58
N ARG A 447 27.70 0.27 -28.72
CA ARG A 447 26.85 1.24 -28.04
C ARG A 447 25.50 0.64 -27.66
N CYS A 448 25.07 0.88 -26.42
CA CYS A 448 23.70 0.60 -26.01
C CYS A 448 22.73 1.46 -26.85
N SER A 449 21.82 0.80 -27.56
CA SER A 449 20.88 1.48 -28.47
C SER A 449 19.62 1.97 -27.76
N HIS A 450 19.10 1.18 -26.82
CA HIS A 450 17.85 1.44 -26.12
C HIS A 450 17.93 0.89 -24.70
N VAL A 451 17.20 1.52 -23.78
CA VAL A 451 17.05 1.09 -22.40
C VAL A 451 15.57 1.05 -22.08
N MET A 452 15.11 -0.02 -21.42
CA MET A 452 13.76 -0.17 -20.92
C MET A 452 13.80 -0.40 -19.42
N THR A 453 12.96 0.29 -18.67
CA THR A 453 12.82 0.12 -17.22
C THR A 453 11.69 -0.85 -16.93
N LEU A 454 11.99 -1.97 -16.28
CA LEU A 454 11.02 -3.01 -15.94
C LEU A 454 10.84 -3.05 -14.42
N ASN A 455 9.62 -2.83 -13.96
CA ASN A 455 9.28 -2.81 -12.53
C ASN A 455 8.93 -4.21 -12.03
N LEU A 456 9.36 -4.53 -10.81
CA LEU A 456 8.97 -5.73 -10.09
C LEU A 456 7.81 -5.41 -9.15
N THR A 457 6.82 -6.30 -9.14
CA THR A 457 5.70 -6.21 -8.20
C THR A 457 6.16 -6.43 -6.76
N ALA A 458 5.40 -5.94 -5.78
CA ALA A 458 5.69 -6.20 -4.38
C ALA A 458 5.75 -7.71 -4.05
N ILE A 459 4.93 -8.53 -4.72
CA ILE A 459 4.92 -9.99 -4.57
C ILE A 459 6.25 -10.58 -5.06
N GLN A 460 6.71 -10.21 -6.25
CA GLN A 460 7.99 -10.69 -6.79
C GLN A 460 9.16 -10.27 -5.92
N ARG A 461 9.13 -9.04 -5.37
CA ARG A 461 10.15 -8.56 -4.45
C ARG A 461 10.17 -9.35 -3.15
N GLN A 462 9.01 -9.61 -2.56
CA GLN A 462 8.91 -10.42 -1.35
C GLN A 462 9.36 -11.86 -1.59
N GLN A 463 8.97 -12.47 -2.71
CA GLN A 463 9.42 -13.81 -3.10
C GLN A 463 10.95 -13.88 -3.21
N LEU A 464 11.59 -12.88 -3.84
CA LEU A 464 13.04 -12.79 -3.90
C LEU A 464 13.68 -12.70 -2.51
N THR A 465 13.10 -11.92 -1.59
CA THR A 465 13.58 -11.83 -0.20
C THR A 465 13.44 -13.17 0.52
N ASP A 466 12.27 -13.81 0.47
CA ASP A 466 12.03 -15.10 1.12
C ASP A 466 13.00 -16.18 0.60
N TRP A 467 13.23 -16.19 -0.71
CA TRP A 467 14.16 -17.09 -1.37
C TRP A 467 15.63 -16.85 -1.02
N LEU A 468 16.03 -15.59 -0.81
CA LEU A 468 17.36 -15.26 -0.31
C LEU A 468 17.54 -15.79 1.11
N ASP A 469 16.54 -15.63 1.98
CA ASP A 469 16.60 -16.13 3.36
C ASP A 469 16.67 -17.67 3.38
N MET A 470 15.80 -18.34 2.64
CA MET A 470 15.80 -19.80 2.49
C MET A 470 17.13 -20.33 1.92
N SER A 471 17.79 -19.58 1.04
CA SER A 471 19.06 -20.00 0.44
C SER A 471 20.20 -20.10 1.45
N GLN A 472 20.12 -19.40 2.59
CA GLN A 472 21.13 -19.48 3.65
C GLN A 472 21.03 -20.79 4.45
N GLU A 473 19.82 -21.33 4.59
CA GLU A 473 19.52 -22.51 5.40
C GLU A 473 19.47 -23.83 4.59
N SER A 474 19.49 -23.76 3.26
CA SER A 474 19.25 -24.92 2.39
C SER A 474 20.42 -25.90 2.29
N ASN A 475 20.13 -27.20 2.45
CA ASN A 475 21.02 -28.30 2.08
C ASN A 475 21.06 -28.52 0.56
N ASN A 476 22.25 -28.74 -0.01
CA ASN A 476 22.44 -28.93 -1.45
C ASN A 476 22.23 -30.42 -1.83
N PHE A 477 21.03 -30.79 -2.28
CA PHE A 477 20.71 -32.18 -2.64
C PHE A 477 21.20 -32.56 -4.04
N ILE A 478 21.42 -31.59 -4.93
CA ILE A 478 21.88 -31.79 -6.31
C ILE A 478 22.97 -30.80 -6.69
N LEU A 479 23.69 -31.08 -7.78
CA LEU A 479 24.71 -30.17 -8.33
C LEU A 479 24.07 -28.99 -9.08
N PRO A 480 24.75 -27.82 -9.16
CA PRO A 480 24.23 -26.64 -9.87
C PRO A 480 23.85 -26.92 -11.33
N LYS A 481 24.60 -27.79 -12.02
CA LYS A 481 24.32 -28.20 -13.40
C LYS A 481 23.00 -28.98 -13.52
N GLN A 482 22.69 -29.82 -12.54
CA GLN A 482 21.42 -30.57 -12.48
C GLN A 482 20.25 -29.62 -12.18
N ALA A 483 20.45 -28.67 -11.25
CA ALA A 483 19.46 -27.64 -10.93
C ALA A 483 19.08 -26.80 -12.16
N LYS A 484 20.07 -26.38 -12.97
CA LYS A 484 19.83 -25.70 -14.26
C LYS A 484 18.97 -26.53 -15.21
N SER A 485 19.25 -27.83 -15.32
CA SER A 485 18.49 -28.73 -16.20
C SER A 485 17.03 -28.84 -15.77
N ILE A 486 16.78 -29.01 -14.46
CA ILE A 486 15.43 -29.10 -13.89
C ILE A 486 14.66 -27.80 -14.09
N LEU A 487 15.27 -26.66 -13.74
CA LEU A 487 14.64 -25.35 -13.91
C LEU A 487 14.36 -25.04 -15.37
N LYS A 488 15.23 -25.45 -16.30
CA LYS A 488 14.98 -25.34 -17.74
C LYS A 488 13.75 -26.14 -18.16
N ALA A 489 13.60 -27.38 -17.69
CA ALA A 489 12.44 -28.21 -18.00
C ALA A 489 11.13 -27.64 -17.43
N GLU A 490 11.16 -27.11 -16.20
CA GLU A 490 10.00 -26.43 -15.59
C GLU A 490 9.62 -25.16 -16.35
N TYR A 491 10.63 -24.38 -16.73
CA TYR A 491 10.43 -23.17 -17.51
C TYR A 491 9.76 -23.44 -18.86
N GLU A 492 10.16 -24.47 -19.59
CA GLU A 492 9.52 -24.83 -20.87
C GLU A 492 8.02 -25.15 -20.70
N LYS A 493 7.61 -25.77 -19.59
CA LYS A 493 6.20 -26.06 -19.29
C LYS A 493 5.39 -24.77 -19.03
N LEU A 494 6.01 -23.78 -18.41
CA LEU A 494 5.34 -22.54 -17.99
C LEU A 494 5.20 -21.49 -19.11
N LYS A 495 5.94 -21.62 -20.22
CA LYS A 495 5.95 -20.60 -21.29
C LYS A 495 4.55 -20.23 -21.82
N LEU A 496 3.71 -21.24 -22.04
CA LEU A 496 2.35 -21.02 -22.56
C LEU A 496 1.49 -20.22 -21.59
N ASP A 497 1.58 -20.52 -20.29
CA ASP A 497 0.80 -19.83 -19.27
C ASP A 497 1.29 -18.40 -19.06
N ILE A 498 2.61 -18.16 -19.15
CA ILE A 498 3.19 -16.81 -19.12
C ILE A 498 2.68 -15.97 -20.29
N ILE A 499 2.66 -16.50 -21.52
CA ILE A 499 2.10 -15.80 -22.68
C ILE A 499 0.60 -15.53 -22.49
N ARG A 500 -0.18 -16.52 -22.02
CA ARG A 500 -1.63 -16.34 -21.77
C ARG A 500 -1.91 -15.18 -20.81
N LYS A 501 -1.16 -15.10 -19.70
CA LYS A 501 -1.28 -13.98 -18.74
C LYS A 501 -1.00 -12.62 -19.41
N LEU A 502 0.01 -12.56 -20.28
CA LEU A 502 0.36 -11.33 -21.01
C LEU A 502 -0.70 -10.90 -22.03
N VAL A 503 -1.35 -11.85 -22.71
CA VAL A 503 -2.40 -11.55 -23.71
C VAL A 503 -3.70 -11.09 -23.03
N VAL A 504 -4.11 -11.71 -21.92
CA VAL A 504 -5.35 -11.35 -21.18
C VAL A 504 -5.29 -9.91 -20.64
N HIS A 505 -4.11 -9.44 -20.22
CA HIS A 505 -3.95 -8.05 -19.81
C HIS A 505 -4.19 -7.05 -20.96
N GLN A 506 -3.80 -7.39 -22.20
CA GLN A 506 -3.98 -6.51 -23.36
C GLN A 506 -5.44 -6.39 -23.85
N THR A 507 -6.23 -7.47 -23.80
CA THR A 507 -7.64 -7.43 -24.28
C THR A 507 -8.56 -6.63 -23.36
N SER A 508 -8.21 -6.52 -22.07
CA SER A 508 -8.94 -5.71 -21.11
C SER A 508 -8.82 -4.19 -21.34
N GLU A 509 -7.74 -3.74 -21.99
CA GLU A 509 -7.48 -2.31 -22.22
C GLU A 509 -8.17 -1.75 -23.49
N LYS A 510 -8.42 -2.57 -24.52
CA LYS A 510 -8.93 -2.10 -25.81
C LYS A 510 -10.46 -1.98 -25.91
N VAL A 511 -11.24 -2.60 -25.02
CA VAL A 511 -12.72 -2.60 -25.10
C VAL A 511 -13.37 -1.49 -24.23
N SER A 512 -12.62 -0.79 -23.39
CA SER A 512 -13.22 0.00 -22.29
C SER A 512 -13.63 1.44 -22.61
N LEU A 513 -13.16 2.07 -23.70
CA LEU A 513 -13.32 3.54 -23.87
C LEU A 513 -14.27 3.95 -25.00
N LYS A 514 -14.28 3.22 -26.13
CA LYS A 514 -15.07 3.59 -27.31
C LYS A 514 -16.56 3.21 -27.19
N ASP A 515 -16.85 2.04 -26.61
CA ASP A 515 -18.22 1.57 -26.38
C ASP A 515 -18.92 2.30 -25.22
N TRP A 516 -18.15 2.75 -24.23
CA TRP A 516 -18.68 3.54 -23.12
C TRP A 516 -19.06 4.95 -23.57
N MET A 517 -18.23 5.62 -24.38
CA MET A 517 -18.54 6.95 -24.92
C MET A 517 -19.73 6.94 -25.89
N ASN A 518 -19.87 5.92 -26.74
CA ASN A 518 -21.00 5.81 -27.66
C ASN A 518 -22.33 5.53 -26.94
N LYS A 519 -22.32 4.74 -25.84
CA LYS A 519 -23.50 4.58 -24.98
C LYS A 519 -23.86 5.86 -24.24
N LEU A 520 -22.87 6.62 -23.78
CA LEU A 520 -23.09 7.90 -23.07
C LEU A 520 -23.66 8.99 -23.99
N LEU A 521 -23.17 9.08 -25.23
CA LEU A 521 -23.70 10.03 -26.23
C LEU A 521 -25.13 9.67 -26.68
N GLY A 522 -25.44 8.38 -26.86
CA GLY A 522 -26.79 7.93 -27.21
C GLY A 522 -27.83 8.16 -26.09
N ILE A 523 -27.40 8.11 -24.83
CA ILE A 523 -28.24 8.45 -23.67
C ILE A 523 -28.44 9.97 -23.56
N PHE A 524 -27.40 10.77 -23.87
CA PHE A 524 -27.47 12.23 -23.84
C PHE A 524 -28.43 12.80 -24.90
N PHE A 525 -28.45 12.26 -26.12
CA PHE A 525 -29.36 12.74 -27.18
C PHE A 525 -30.83 12.34 -26.95
N LYS A 526 -31.11 11.22 -26.27
CA LYS A 526 -32.49 10.84 -25.90
C LYS A 526 -33.09 11.66 -24.76
N LEU A 527 -32.25 12.31 -23.95
CA LEU A 527 -32.70 13.17 -22.84
C LEU A 527 -32.93 14.63 -23.25
N LEU A 528 -32.50 15.04 -24.45
CA LEU A 528 -32.65 16.42 -24.96
C LEU A 528 -33.80 16.58 -25.98
N SER A 529 -34.47 15.51 -26.39
CA SER A 529 -35.60 15.56 -27.35
C SER A 529 -36.99 15.40 -26.70
N HIS A 530 -37.06 15.45 -25.37
CA HIS A 530 -38.31 15.47 -24.62
C HIS A 530 -38.26 16.55 -23.54
N HIS A 531 -38.27 17.80 -23.99
CA HIS A 531 -38.83 18.93 -23.25
C HIS A 531 -39.65 19.78 -24.21
#